data_AF-A0A327QPC8-F1
#
_entry.id   AF-A0A327QPC8-F1
#
_cell.length_a   1.000
_cell.length_b   1.000
_cell.length_c   1.000
_cell.angle_alpha   90.00
_cell.angle_beta   90.00
_cell.angle_gamma   90.00
#
_symmetry.space_group_name_H-M   'P 1'
#
loop_
_entity.id
_entity.type
_entity.pdbx_description
1 polymer ?
#
loop_
_entity_poly.entity_id
_entity_poly.type
_entity_poly.pdbx_seq_one_letter_code
_entity_poly.pdbx_strand_id
1 'polypeptide(L)'
;MNIKRFLLLALIFLTIWSCKKDDGDDFEVIPPRLLSEVIVENDAEIQAYLKTHFYNYEDFEEPIDESFDLRIRIDTIAGANADKKSLFEDALTQVINVSSSDLGLDAEEVDIPHTLYYIVAREGVGENPTPVDSVYLKYQGMRLDGTIFDSRLGSPVWFDMQGSGVSGNSGVIKGFKEGMPKFKSGGDIIENGDGTFTVTGSGVGLIFMPSGIAYFSGSAPGATYAPLMFEVNLLAANTADHDGDGVNTILEDLDGDGNLYNDDTDEDGLPNYLDTDDDGDGILTEDELGDSNNDGVPDYLDKNI
;
A
#
# COMPACT_ATOMS: atom_id res chain seq x y z
N MET A 1 63.16 34.96 52.54
CA MET A 1 62.17 36.04 52.36
C MET A 1 60.86 35.42 51.86
N ASN A 2 59.90 35.28 52.78
CA ASN A 2 58.45 35.14 52.58
C ASN A 2 57.89 34.08 51.59
N ILE A 3 57.86 32.84 52.09
CA ILE A 3 56.73 31.91 51.99
C ILE A 3 55.46 32.64 52.48
N LYS A 4 54.48 32.92 51.60
CA LYS A 4 53.04 33.19 51.95
C LYS A 4 52.11 33.60 50.78
N ARG A 5 52.39 33.27 49.52
CA ARG A 5 51.48 33.63 48.40
C ARG A 5 51.18 32.57 47.34
N PHE A 6 51.55 31.31 47.56
CA PHE A 6 51.23 30.22 46.62
C PHE A 6 50.32 29.15 47.23
N LEU A 7 49.42 29.57 48.11
CA LEU A 7 48.46 28.69 48.82
C LEU A 7 47.01 28.98 48.42
N LEU A 8 46.80 29.54 47.22
CA LEU A 8 45.47 29.84 46.66
C LEU A 8 45.35 29.46 45.16
N LEU A 9 46.18 28.51 44.71
CA LEU A 9 46.15 27.94 43.36
C LEU A 9 46.28 26.40 43.40
N ALA A 10 45.97 25.80 44.55
CA ALA A 10 45.94 24.34 44.75
C ALA A 10 44.51 23.81 44.96
N LEU A 11 43.48 24.61 44.67
CA LEU A 11 42.07 24.24 44.85
C LEU A 11 41.19 24.48 43.60
N ILE A 12 41.81 24.57 42.42
CA ILE A 12 41.13 24.57 41.11
C ILE A 12 41.89 23.61 40.18
N PHE A 13 42.06 22.36 40.62
CA PHE A 13 42.62 21.29 39.79
C PHE A 13 42.04 19.90 40.13
N LEU A 14 40.79 19.87 40.63
CA LEU A 14 40.07 18.64 41.00
C LEU A 14 38.57 18.69 40.66
N THR A 15 38.20 19.44 39.61
CA THR A 15 36.86 19.39 39.01
C THR A 15 36.94 19.13 37.51
N ILE A 16 37.74 18.14 37.12
CA ILE A 16 37.50 17.42 35.86
C ILE A 16 36.63 16.22 36.24
N TRP A 17 35.40 16.56 36.60
CA TRP A 17 34.30 15.62 36.79
C TRP A 17 34.01 15.01 35.42
N SER A 18 34.33 13.72 35.29
CA SER A 18 33.72 12.73 34.41
C SER A 18 32.69 13.29 33.41
N CYS A 19 33.16 13.84 32.28
CA CYS A 19 32.37 13.78 31.06
C CYS A 19 32.43 12.32 30.59
N LYS A 20 31.36 11.55 30.88
CA LYS A 20 31.03 10.42 30.02
C LYS A 20 30.84 11.00 28.63
N LYS A 21 31.67 10.58 27.67
CA LYS A 21 31.29 10.65 26.26
C LYS A 21 30.20 9.60 26.09
N ASP A 22 28.96 10.05 26.13
CA ASP A 22 27.77 9.25 25.85
C ASP A 22 27.21 9.77 24.51
N ASP A 23 28.06 9.75 23.48
CA ASP A 23 27.69 10.05 22.10
C ASP A 23 28.05 8.80 21.28
N GLY A 24 27.27 7.75 21.51
CA GLY A 24 27.27 6.53 20.72
C GLY A 24 25.84 6.25 20.32
N ASP A 25 25.25 7.14 19.53
CA ASP A 25 24.09 6.78 18.71
C ASP A 25 24.64 5.87 17.61
N ASP A 26 24.85 4.60 17.97
CA ASP A 26 25.25 3.55 17.06
C ASP A 26 24.01 3.28 16.19
N PHE A 27 23.85 4.06 15.14
CA PHE A 27 22.85 3.78 14.12
C PHE A 27 23.16 2.40 13.58
N GLU A 28 22.34 1.41 13.92
CA GLU A 28 22.44 0.07 13.38
C GLU A 28 22.08 0.16 11.89
N VAL A 29 23.11 0.26 11.04
CA VAL A 29 22.95 0.23 9.59
C VAL A 29 22.61 -1.21 9.21
N ILE A 30 21.33 -1.48 9.02
CA ILE A 30 20.87 -2.77 8.52
C ILE A 30 21.39 -2.92 7.08
N PRO A 31 22.15 -3.98 6.76
CA PRO A 31 22.74 -4.14 5.44
C PRO A 31 21.66 -4.31 4.36
N PRO A 32 21.93 -3.86 3.12
CA PRO A 32 21.05 -4.16 1.99
C PRO A 32 20.95 -5.67 1.76
N ARG A 33 19.75 -6.15 1.43
CA ARG A 33 19.45 -7.55 1.17
C ARG A 33 18.77 -7.70 -0.19
N LEU A 34 18.89 -8.89 -0.77
CA LEU A 34 18.26 -9.23 -2.05
C LEU A 34 16.76 -9.50 -1.85
N LEU A 35 15.95 -9.14 -2.85
CA LEU A 35 14.52 -9.45 -2.91
C LEU A 35 14.32 -10.96 -2.88
N SER A 36 15.10 -11.71 -3.65
CA SER A 36 15.01 -13.18 -3.73
C SER A 36 15.35 -13.90 -2.41
N GLU A 37 16.10 -13.26 -1.52
CA GLU A 37 16.38 -13.80 -0.18
C GLU A 37 15.25 -13.48 0.79
N VAL A 38 14.83 -12.22 0.85
CA VAL A 38 13.84 -11.73 1.81
C VAL A 38 12.46 -12.32 1.54
N ILE A 39 12.09 -12.52 0.27
CA ILE A 39 10.78 -13.10 -0.07
C ILE A 39 10.60 -14.50 0.52
N VAL A 40 11.65 -15.31 0.58
CA VAL A 40 11.58 -16.67 1.15
C VAL A 40 11.26 -16.62 2.65
N GLU A 41 11.85 -15.67 3.37
CA GLU A 41 11.60 -15.46 4.80
C GLU A 41 10.20 -14.93 5.05
N ASN A 42 9.80 -13.88 4.32
CA ASN A 42 8.49 -13.26 4.47
C ASN A 42 7.36 -14.23 4.11
N ASP A 43 7.51 -15.03 3.05
CA ASP A 43 6.52 -16.04 2.67
C ASP A 43 6.34 -17.09 3.79
N ALA A 44 7.45 -17.57 4.36
CA ALA A 44 7.41 -18.51 5.47
C ALA A 44 6.74 -17.91 6.72
N GLU A 45 7.01 -16.64 7.04
CA GLU A 45 6.40 -15.91 8.15
C GLU A 45 4.88 -15.72 7.96
N ILE A 46 4.45 -15.25 6.78
CA ILE A 46 3.03 -15.08 6.45
C ILE A 46 2.31 -16.43 6.50
N GLN A 47 2.86 -17.46 5.88
CA GLN A 47 2.24 -18.79 5.91
C GLN A 47 2.17 -19.36 7.33
N ALA A 48 3.19 -19.15 8.17
CA ALA A 48 3.15 -19.56 9.56
C ALA A 48 2.02 -18.83 10.30
N TYR A 49 1.91 -17.51 10.14
CA TYR A 49 0.85 -16.72 10.75
C TYR A 49 -0.53 -17.21 10.31
N LEU A 50 -0.76 -17.40 9.01
CA LEU A 50 -2.03 -17.88 8.46
C LEU A 50 -2.43 -19.26 9.00
N LYS A 51 -1.46 -20.15 9.24
CA LYS A 51 -1.72 -21.52 9.74
C LYS A 51 -2.00 -21.57 11.24
N THR A 52 -1.55 -20.58 12.02
CA THR A 52 -1.68 -20.57 13.49
C THR A 52 -2.76 -19.62 14.01
N HIS A 53 -3.39 -18.85 13.13
CA HIS A 53 -4.42 -17.88 13.49
C HIS A 53 -5.73 -18.15 12.74
N PHE A 54 -6.83 -17.67 13.31
CA PHE A 54 -8.15 -17.65 12.72
C PHE A 54 -8.77 -16.25 12.88
N TYR A 55 -9.85 -15.97 12.15
CA TYR A 55 -10.66 -14.78 12.37
C TYR A 55 -12.08 -15.14 12.79
N ASN A 56 -12.87 -14.15 13.21
CA ASN A 56 -14.29 -14.28 13.53
C ASN A 56 -15.17 -14.54 12.28
N TYR A 57 -14.85 -15.56 11.47
CA TYR A 57 -15.54 -15.89 10.22
C TYR A 57 -17.03 -16.19 10.40
N GLU A 58 -17.43 -16.71 11.56
CA GLU A 58 -18.84 -16.97 11.92
C GLU A 58 -19.68 -15.69 11.92
N ASP A 59 -19.09 -14.53 12.24
CA ASP A 59 -19.78 -13.23 12.23
C ASP A 59 -20.05 -12.72 10.80
N PHE A 60 -19.42 -13.32 9.79
CA PHE A 60 -19.57 -12.98 8.37
C PHE A 60 -20.46 -13.97 7.60
N GLU A 61 -21.03 -14.98 8.28
CA GLU A 61 -21.98 -15.91 7.65
C GLU A 61 -23.34 -15.23 7.42
N GLU A 62 -23.92 -15.42 6.23
CA GLU A 62 -25.22 -14.81 5.90
C GLU A 62 -26.39 -15.52 6.62
N PRO A 63 -27.38 -14.78 7.14
CA PRO A 63 -27.49 -13.32 7.12
C PRO A 63 -26.58 -12.65 8.17
N ILE A 64 -25.81 -11.64 7.73
CA ILE A 64 -24.95 -10.87 8.63
C ILE A 64 -25.81 -10.03 9.58
N ASP A 65 -25.49 -10.04 10.87
CA ASP A 65 -26.16 -9.24 11.91
C ASP A 65 -26.01 -7.74 11.59
N GLU A 66 -27.12 -7.00 11.53
CA GLU A 66 -27.13 -5.56 11.25
C GLU A 66 -26.37 -4.72 12.30
N SER A 67 -26.19 -5.25 13.50
CA SER A 67 -25.43 -4.61 14.58
C SER A 67 -23.94 -4.93 14.56
N PHE A 68 -23.50 -5.87 13.71
CA PHE A 68 -22.10 -6.22 13.56
C PHE A 68 -21.33 -5.06 12.92
N ASP A 69 -20.16 -4.76 13.50
CA ASP A 69 -19.33 -3.63 13.08
C ASP A 69 -18.47 -3.90 11.84
N LEU A 70 -18.65 -5.07 11.21
CA LEU A 70 -17.90 -5.55 10.06
C LEU A 70 -16.38 -5.56 10.31
N ARG A 71 -15.96 -5.76 11.56
CA ARG A 71 -14.55 -5.84 11.95
C ARG A 71 -14.05 -7.26 11.95
N ILE A 72 -12.89 -7.45 11.35
CA ILE A 72 -12.13 -8.70 11.44
C ILE A 72 -11.32 -8.69 12.73
N ARG A 73 -11.53 -9.71 13.55
CA ARG A 73 -10.82 -9.95 14.81
C ARG A 73 -10.04 -11.24 14.68
N ILE A 74 -8.72 -11.15 14.78
CA ILE A 74 -7.81 -12.29 14.65
C ILE A 74 -7.40 -12.78 16.04
N ASP A 75 -7.39 -14.10 16.22
CA ASP A 75 -6.89 -14.77 17.43
C ASP A 75 -6.12 -16.04 17.05
N THR A 76 -5.41 -16.61 18.02
CA THR A 76 -4.56 -17.80 17.89
C THR A 76 -5.35 -19.09 18.02
N ILE A 77 -4.96 -20.09 17.23
CA ILE A 77 -5.50 -21.47 17.30
C ILE A 77 -4.83 -22.19 18.46
N ALA A 78 -5.36 -21.96 19.66
CA ALA A 78 -4.86 -22.56 20.89
C ALA A 78 -5.98 -22.67 21.94
N GLY A 79 -5.82 -23.60 22.88
CA GLY A 79 -6.73 -23.75 24.01
C GLY A 79 -8.19 -23.98 23.58
N ALA A 80 -9.06 -23.01 23.88
CA ALA A 80 -10.48 -23.07 23.53
C ALA A 80 -10.74 -22.90 22.02
N ASN A 81 -9.76 -22.38 21.27
CA ASN A 81 -9.84 -22.15 19.82
C ASN A 81 -9.13 -23.26 19.01
N ALA A 82 -8.75 -24.38 19.63
CA ALA A 82 -7.90 -25.39 19.01
C ALA A 82 -8.55 -26.12 17.82
N ASP A 83 -9.86 -26.04 17.67
CA ASP A 83 -10.68 -26.61 16.60
C ASP A 83 -11.12 -25.56 15.56
N LYS A 84 -10.72 -24.29 15.70
CA LYS A 84 -11.04 -23.24 14.74
C LYS A 84 -10.31 -23.47 13.42
N LYS A 85 -11.00 -23.13 12.34
CA LYS A 85 -10.48 -23.14 10.98
C LYS A 85 -9.39 -22.06 10.84
N SER A 86 -8.26 -22.39 10.22
CA SER A 86 -7.16 -21.45 10.05
C SER A 86 -7.41 -20.43 8.95
N LEU A 87 -6.81 -19.24 9.07
CA LEU A 87 -6.78 -18.24 8.00
C LEU A 87 -6.23 -18.82 6.68
N PHE A 88 -5.26 -19.74 6.79
CA PHE A 88 -4.64 -20.39 5.64
C PHE A 88 -5.63 -21.16 4.77
N GLU A 89 -6.72 -21.66 5.34
CA GLU A 89 -7.74 -22.41 4.60
C GLU A 89 -8.66 -21.51 3.76
N ASP A 90 -8.76 -20.22 4.09
CA ASP A 90 -9.51 -19.21 3.32
C ASP A 90 -8.60 -18.29 2.49
N ALA A 91 -7.29 -18.38 2.68
CA ALA A 91 -6.32 -17.55 1.99
C ALA A 91 -6.24 -17.89 0.50
N LEU A 92 -6.41 -16.86 -0.32
CA LEU A 92 -6.14 -16.84 -1.76
C LEU A 92 -4.81 -16.13 -2.02
N THR A 93 -4.26 -16.31 -3.23
CA THR A 93 -2.94 -15.76 -3.59
C THR A 93 -2.94 -15.05 -4.94
N GLN A 94 -2.16 -13.99 -5.06
CA GLN A 94 -1.74 -13.38 -6.33
C GLN A 94 -0.21 -13.29 -6.35
N VAL A 95 0.40 -13.63 -7.48
CA VAL A 95 1.83 -13.38 -7.70
C VAL A 95 1.99 -12.02 -8.34
N ILE A 96 2.89 -11.21 -7.78
CA ILE A 96 3.27 -9.89 -8.28
C ILE A 96 4.78 -9.94 -8.51
N ASN A 97 5.22 -9.65 -9.73
CA ASN A 97 6.64 -9.58 -10.04
C ASN A 97 7.19 -8.21 -9.63
N VAL A 98 8.37 -8.21 -9.02
CA VAL A 98 9.06 -7.00 -8.58
C VAL A 98 10.51 -7.06 -9.01
N SER A 99 10.96 -5.99 -9.66
CA SER A 99 12.38 -5.80 -9.99
C SER A 99 13.05 -4.91 -8.95
N SER A 100 14.37 -5.04 -8.80
CA SER A 100 15.18 -4.17 -7.93
C SER A 100 15.04 -2.71 -8.31
N SER A 101 14.91 -2.41 -9.61
CA SER A 101 14.69 -1.07 -10.16
C SER A 101 13.41 -0.42 -9.64
N ASP A 102 12.32 -1.18 -9.47
CA ASP A 102 11.03 -0.68 -8.98
C ASP A 102 11.15 -0.06 -7.58
N LEU A 103 12.13 -0.52 -6.81
CA LEU A 103 12.38 -0.12 -5.43
C LEU A 103 13.63 0.79 -5.31
N GLY A 104 14.24 1.17 -6.44
CA GLY A 104 15.49 1.94 -6.46
C GLY A 104 16.68 1.21 -5.86
N LEU A 105 16.73 -0.12 -5.97
CA LEU A 105 17.80 -0.98 -5.45
C LEU A 105 18.84 -1.30 -6.53
N ASP A 106 20.11 -1.40 -6.12
CA ASP A 106 21.24 -1.70 -7.01
C ASP A 106 21.36 -3.20 -7.39
N ALA A 107 20.51 -4.07 -6.86
CA ALA A 107 20.69 -5.52 -6.92
C ALA A 107 20.44 -6.18 -8.29
N GLU A 108 20.06 -5.42 -9.33
CA GLU A 108 19.79 -5.89 -10.71
C GLU A 108 18.87 -7.14 -10.80
N GLU A 109 18.08 -7.44 -9.78
CA GLU A 109 17.12 -8.54 -9.81
C GLU A 109 15.91 -8.12 -10.65
N VAL A 110 15.49 -8.99 -11.57
CA VAL A 110 14.37 -8.73 -12.50
C VAL A 110 13.26 -9.73 -12.26
N ASP A 111 12.03 -9.24 -12.19
CA ASP A 111 10.80 -10.03 -12.09
C ASP A 111 10.81 -11.09 -10.98
N ILE A 112 11.26 -10.70 -9.78
CA ILE A 112 11.24 -11.60 -8.63
C ILE A 112 9.78 -11.80 -8.17
N PRO A 113 9.26 -13.04 -8.17
CA PRO A 113 7.86 -13.29 -7.86
C PRO A 113 7.60 -13.15 -6.36
N HIS A 114 6.72 -12.22 -6.00
CA HIS A 114 6.25 -11.99 -4.63
C HIS A 114 4.79 -12.45 -4.48
N THR A 115 4.52 -13.29 -3.50
CA THR A 115 3.16 -13.77 -3.22
C THR A 115 2.42 -12.79 -2.31
N LEU A 116 1.38 -12.16 -2.83
CA LEU A 116 0.33 -11.51 -2.05
C LEU A 116 -0.67 -12.56 -1.58
N TYR A 117 -1.02 -12.56 -0.29
CA TYR A 117 -2.10 -13.38 0.25
C TYR A 117 -3.29 -12.49 0.62
N TYR A 118 -4.50 -12.96 0.38
CA TYR A 118 -5.71 -12.21 0.75
C TYR A 118 -6.85 -13.14 1.17
N ILE A 119 -7.74 -12.63 2.01
CA ILE A 119 -8.93 -13.34 2.49
C ILE A 119 -10.13 -12.42 2.28
N VAL A 120 -11.13 -12.91 1.55
CA VAL A 120 -12.41 -12.22 1.35
C VAL A 120 -13.37 -12.70 2.43
N ALA A 121 -13.48 -11.94 3.53
CA ALA A 121 -14.44 -12.22 4.59
C ALA A 121 -15.87 -11.90 4.14
N ARG A 122 -16.02 -10.89 3.28
CA ARG A 122 -17.26 -10.52 2.61
C ARG A 122 -16.95 -9.98 1.23
N GLU A 123 -17.60 -10.51 0.20
CA GLU A 123 -17.35 -10.19 -1.21
C GLU A 123 -17.55 -8.71 -1.54
N GLY A 124 -18.64 -8.12 -1.04
CA GLY A 124 -19.14 -6.83 -1.47
C GLY A 124 -20.19 -6.95 -2.58
N VAL A 125 -20.93 -5.87 -2.88
CA VAL A 125 -22.04 -5.88 -3.85
C VAL A 125 -21.85 -4.94 -5.03
N GLY A 126 -20.89 -4.01 -4.97
CA GLY A 126 -20.53 -3.11 -6.05
C GLY A 126 -19.53 -3.73 -7.02
N GLU A 127 -18.72 -2.89 -7.65
CA GLU A 127 -17.70 -3.31 -8.62
C GLU A 127 -16.33 -3.46 -7.95
N ASN A 128 -15.43 -4.20 -8.61
CA ASN A 128 -14.02 -4.25 -8.23
C ASN A 128 -13.32 -3.00 -8.80
N PRO A 129 -12.54 -2.26 -7.99
CA PRO A 129 -11.70 -1.19 -8.53
C PRO A 129 -10.60 -1.77 -9.42
N THR A 130 -10.09 -0.98 -10.36
CA THR A 130 -8.82 -1.25 -11.04
C THR A 130 -7.64 -0.90 -10.12
N PRO A 131 -6.40 -1.35 -10.37
CA PRO A 131 -5.23 -0.96 -9.58
C PRO A 131 -4.94 0.55 -9.56
N VAL A 132 -5.54 1.34 -10.44
CA VAL A 132 -5.23 2.78 -10.59
C VAL A 132 -6.37 3.69 -10.14
N ASP A 133 -7.50 3.10 -9.77
CA ASP A 133 -8.69 3.82 -9.31
C ASP A 133 -8.47 4.54 -7.98
N SER A 134 -9.39 5.44 -7.66
CA SER A 134 -9.55 5.95 -6.30
C SER A 134 -10.50 5.05 -5.50
N VAL A 135 -10.15 4.76 -4.24
CA VAL A 135 -10.96 3.93 -3.34
C VAL A 135 -11.28 4.64 -2.03
N TYR A 136 -12.52 4.49 -1.56
CA TYR A 136 -12.98 4.99 -0.27
C TYR A 136 -13.21 3.84 0.70
N LEU A 137 -12.46 3.81 1.80
CA LEU A 137 -12.46 2.64 2.69
C LEU A 137 -12.15 2.98 4.14
N LYS A 138 -12.55 2.06 5.01
CA LYS A 138 -11.99 1.92 6.35
C LYS A 138 -10.89 0.88 6.28
N TYR A 139 -9.78 1.11 6.98
CA TYR A 139 -8.72 0.13 7.05
C TYR A 139 -7.96 0.19 8.39
N GLN A 140 -7.20 -0.86 8.67
CA GLN A 140 -6.21 -0.90 9.73
C GLN A 140 -4.96 -1.64 9.24
N GLY A 141 -3.81 -0.95 9.26
CA GLY A 141 -2.51 -1.53 8.95
C GLY A 141 -1.85 -2.10 10.19
N MET A 142 -1.42 -3.35 10.11
CA MET A 142 -0.82 -4.10 11.22
C MET A 142 0.43 -4.87 10.79
N ARG A 143 1.31 -5.12 11.75
CA ARG A 143 2.38 -6.12 11.66
C ARG A 143 1.83 -7.50 12.03
N LEU A 144 2.54 -8.56 11.67
CA LEU A 144 2.15 -9.94 12.04
C LEU A 144 2.19 -10.20 13.56
N ASP A 145 2.83 -9.35 14.36
CA ASP A 145 2.77 -9.41 15.83
C ASP A 145 1.52 -8.74 16.42
N GLY A 146 0.65 -8.20 15.58
CA GLY A 146 -0.57 -7.48 15.96
C GLY A 146 -0.38 -5.98 16.23
N THR A 147 0.85 -5.45 16.14
CA THR A 147 1.11 -4.02 16.31
C THR A 147 0.45 -3.22 15.19
N ILE A 148 -0.45 -2.31 15.56
CA ILE A 148 -1.10 -1.38 14.63
C ILE A 148 -0.16 -0.21 14.35
N PHE A 149 0.08 0.09 13.08
CA PHE A 149 0.90 1.24 12.66
C PHE A 149 0.08 2.36 12.02
N ASP A 150 -1.11 2.05 11.48
CA ASP A 150 -2.04 3.04 10.91
C ASP A 150 -3.49 2.52 11.01
N SER A 151 -4.46 3.44 11.13
CA SER A 151 -5.88 3.09 11.24
C SER A 151 -6.80 4.22 10.82
N ARG A 152 -7.81 3.88 10.00
CA ARG A 152 -8.91 4.75 9.56
C ARG A 152 -10.29 4.10 9.77
N LEU A 153 -10.42 3.30 10.82
CA LEU A 153 -11.67 2.56 11.10
C LEU A 153 -12.84 3.46 11.52
N GLY A 154 -12.55 4.56 12.24
CA GLY A 154 -13.57 5.50 12.72
C GLY A 154 -13.94 6.59 11.72
N SER A 155 -13.10 6.83 10.71
CA SER A 155 -13.31 7.84 9.67
C SER A 155 -12.70 7.29 8.38
N PRO A 156 -13.52 6.81 7.44
CA PRO A 156 -13.02 6.31 6.18
C PRO A 156 -12.32 7.42 5.39
N VAL A 157 -11.47 7.02 4.45
CA VAL A 157 -10.61 7.93 3.69
C VAL A 157 -10.58 7.54 2.23
N TRP A 158 -10.38 8.52 1.35
CA TRP A 158 -10.05 8.29 -0.05
C TRP A 158 -8.56 8.05 -0.20
N PHE A 159 -8.20 6.99 -0.92
CA PHE A 159 -6.88 6.82 -1.49
C PHE A 159 -6.99 6.90 -3.00
N ASP A 160 -6.17 7.74 -3.59
CA ASP A 160 -5.73 7.59 -4.95
C ASP A 160 -4.69 6.45 -4.97
N MET A 161 -4.99 5.35 -5.66
CA MET A 161 -4.10 4.18 -5.66
C MET A 161 -2.91 4.35 -6.58
N GLN A 162 -3.07 5.02 -7.73
CA GLN A 162 -1.98 5.28 -8.67
C GLN A 162 -1.11 6.43 -8.19
N GLY A 163 -1.72 7.54 -7.79
CA GLY A 163 -0.99 8.76 -7.48
C GLY A 163 -0.47 9.47 -8.71
N SER A 164 -0.22 10.77 -8.59
CA SER A 164 0.34 11.56 -9.68
C SER A 164 1.86 11.64 -9.69
N GLY A 165 2.55 11.06 -8.69
CA GLY A 165 4.02 11.17 -8.55
C GLY A 165 4.53 12.59 -8.24
N VAL A 166 3.69 13.61 -8.43
CA VAL A 166 3.97 15.03 -8.19
C VAL A 166 3.27 15.53 -6.93
N SER A 167 3.77 16.64 -6.36
CA SER A 167 3.13 17.34 -5.23
C SER A 167 2.89 16.49 -3.97
N GLY A 168 3.63 15.39 -3.79
CA GLY A 168 3.53 14.52 -2.62
C GLY A 168 2.40 13.47 -2.67
N ASN A 169 1.76 13.28 -3.83
CA ASN A 169 0.83 12.18 -4.06
C ASN A 169 1.54 11.03 -4.78
N SER A 170 2.16 10.14 -4.01
CA SER A 170 2.88 8.98 -4.54
C SER A 170 2.01 7.73 -4.70
N GLY A 171 0.69 7.85 -4.56
CA GLY A 171 -0.22 6.72 -4.56
C GLY A 171 -0.03 5.82 -3.33
N VAL A 172 -0.35 4.54 -3.48
CA VAL A 172 -0.23 3.52 -2.42
C VAL A 172 0.85 2.48 -2.75
N ILE A 173 1.29 1.72 -1.75
CA ILE A 173 2.26 0.63 -1.95
C ILE A 173 1.71 -0.44 -2.93
N LYS A 174 2.60 -1.02 -3.74
CA LYS A 174 2.28 -1.99 -4.82
C LYS A 174 1.36 -3.12 -4.35
N GLY A 175 1.60 -3.71 -3.18
CA GLY A 175 0.76 -4.78 -2.64
C GLY A 175 -0.64 -4.34 -2.24
N PHE A 176 -0.83 -3.07 -1.85
CA PHE A 176 -2.15 -2.50 -1.60
C PHE A 176 -2.87 -2.19 -2.91
N LYS A 177 -2.15 -1.60 -3.88
CA LYS A 177 -2.59 -1.30 -5.24
C LYS A 177 -3.14 -2.56 -5.94
N GLU A 178 -2.41 -3.67 -5.85
CA GLU A 178 -2.79 -4.96 -6.44
C GLU A 178 -3.80 -5.75 -5.61
N GLY A 179 -3.85 -5.53 -4.29
CA GLY A 179 -4.72 -6.25 -3.38
C GLY A 179 -6.16 -5.72 -3.36
N MET A 180 -6.36 -4.41 -3.53
CA MET A 180 -7.70 -3.82 -3.47
C MET A 180 -8.68 -4.30 -4.56
N PRO A 181 -8.25 -4.54 -5.81
CA PRO A 181 -9.11 -5.15 -6.83
C PRO A 181 -9.70 -6.51 -6.47
N LYS A 182 -9.24 -7.17 -5.39
CA LYS A 182 -9.81 -8.45 -4.92
C LYS A 182 -11.09 -8.31 -4.11
N PHE A 183 -11.49 -7.08 -3.79
CA PHE A 183 -12.70 -6.77 -3.02
C PHE A 183 -13.63 -5.93 -3.87
N LYS A 184 -14.94 -6.17 -3.75
CA LYS A 184 -15.94 -5.30 -4.37
C LYS A 184 -16.29 -4.16 -3.44
N SER A 185 -16.62 -3.01 -4.02
CA SER A 185 -17.13 -1.89 -3.25
C SER A 185 -18.50 -2.18 -2.63
N GLY A 186 -18.96 -1.25 -1.80
CA GLY A 186 -20.35 -1.23 -1.38
C GLY A 186 -21.31 -0.85 -2.50
N GLY A 187 -22.60 -0.98 -2.18
CA GLY A 187 -23.71 -0.56 -3.03
C GLY A 187 -24.25 0.79 -2.59
N ASP A 188 -25.54 0.81 -2.23
CA ASP A 188 -26.26 2.05 -1.94
C ASP A 188 -25.64 2.83 -0.77
N ILE A 189 -25.56 4.15 -0.97
CA ILE A 189 -25.18 5.14 0.04
C ILE A 189 -26.46 5.71 0.65
N ILE A 190 -26.63 5.55 1.96
CA ILE A 190 -27.78 6.01 2.73
C ILE A 190 -27.33 7.17 3.63
N GLU A 191 -27.89 8.36 3.42
CA GLU A 191 -27.66 9.51 4.30
C GLU A 191 -28.44 9.36 5.62
N ASN A 192 -27.75 9.52 6.76
CA ASN A 192 -28.34 9.33 8.09
C ASN A 192 -29.01 10.60 8.65
N GLY A 193 -28.91 11.75 7.95
CA GLY A 193 -29.50 13.02 8.36
C GLY A 193 -28.74 13.78 9.48
N ASP A 194 -27.62 13.23 9.96
CA ASP A 194 -26.70 13.84 10.95
C ASP A 194 -25.35 14.24 10.33
N GLY A 195 -25.25 14.23 9.00
CA GLY A 195 -24.02 14.46 8.24
C GLY A 195 -23.16 13.21 8.06
N THR A 196 -23.58 12.06 8.59
CA THR A 196 -22.97 10.76 8.30
C THR A 196 -23.75 10.01 7.23
N PHE A 197 -23.11 8.97 6.68
CA PHE A 197 -23.73 8.07 5.73
C PHE A 197 -23.38 6.61 6.07
N THR A 198 -24.22 5.72 5.57
CA THR A 198 -24.05 4.28 5.64
C THR A 198 -23.91 3.75 4.23
N VAL A 199 -22.91 2.92 3.98
CA VAL A 199 -22.78 2.20 2.71
C VAL A 199 -23.23 0.75 2.92
N THR A 200 -24.18 0.31 2.12
CA THR A 200 -24.67 -1.07 2.17
C THR A 200 -23.71 -2.02 1.46
N GLY A 201 -23.65 -3.28 1.88
CA GLY A 201 -23.00 -4.30 1.05
C GLY A 201 -21.50 -4.13 0.79
N SER A 202 -20.73 -3.40 1.60
CA SER A 202 -19.27 -3.22 1.39
C SER A 202 -18.48 -4.53 1.48
N GLY A 203 -17.44 -4.67 0.66
CA GLY A 203 -16.49 -5.78 0.72
C GLY A 203 -15.55 -5.64 1.92
N VAL A 204 -15.23 -6.75 2.57
CA VAL A 204 -14.40 -6.79 3.79
C VAL A 204 -13.40 -7.93 3.69
N GLY A 205 -12.16 -7.68 4.11
CA GLY A 205 -11.16 -8.73 4.09
C GLY A 205 -9.81 -8.36 4.68
N LEU A 206 -8.88 -9.28 4.50
CA LEU A 206 -7.48 -9.16 4.89
C LEU A 206 -6.58 -9.23 3.67
N ILE A 207 -5.51 -8.44 3.69
CA ILE A 207 -4.41 -8.51 2.72
C ILE A 207 -3.13 -8.70 3.52
N PHE A 208 -2.31 -9.70 3.16
CA PHE A 208 -0.98 -9.93 3.72
C PHE A 208 0.03 -9.82 2.58
N MET A 209 1.10 -9.09 2.83
CA MET A 209 2.06 -8.74 1.78
C MET A 209 3.50 -8.82 2.30
N PRO A 210 4.41 -9.48 1.57
CA PRO A 210 5.83 -9.44 1.87
C PRO A 210 6.37 -8.01 1.66
N SER A 211 7.49 -7.72 2.32
CA SER A 211 8.10 -6.38 2.33
C SER A 211 8.46 -5.85 0.94
N GLY A 212 8.78 -6.72 -0.03
CA GLY A 212 9.14 -6.33 -1.40
C GLY A 212 7.99 -5.71 -2.21
N ILE A 213 6.73 -5.98 -1.86
CA ILE A 213 5.56 -5.27 -2.41
C ILE A 213 4.94 -4.31 -1.37
N ALA A 214 5.65 -4.02 -0.29
CA ALA A 214 5.26 -3.11 0.77
C ALA A 214 6.39 -2.11 1.05
N TYR A 215 6.94 -2.11 2.27
CA TYR A 215 8.09 -1.28 2.64
C TYR A 215 9.34 -2.15 2.80
N PHE A 216 10.08 -2.37 1.70
CA PHE A 216 11.18 -3.33 1.66
C PHE A 216 12.30 -3.02 2.65
N SER A 217 12.92 -1.85 2.55
CA SER A 217 14.04 -1.44 3.41
C SER A 217 13.70 -0.28 4.37
N GLY A 218 12.43 0.14 4.42
CA GLY A 218 11.97 1.25 5.26
C GLY A 218 11.71 0.88 6.72
N SER A 219 11.94 1.82 7.64
CA SER A 219 11.70 1.66 9.08
C SER A 219 10.33 2.16 9.55
N ALA A 220 9.55 2.77 8.66
CA ALA A 220 8.18 3.20 8.91
C ALA A 220 7.34 3.07 7.64
N PRO A 221 6.04 2.71 7.75
CA PRO A 221 5.37 2.24 8.96
C PRO A 221 5.74 0.78 9.36
N GLY A 222 6.53 0.08 8.53
CA GLY A 222 7.00 -1.30 8.75
C GLY A 222 8.32 -1.43 9.51
N ALA A 223 8.81 -2.66 9.70
CA ALA A 223 10.21 -2.91 10.05
C ALA A 223 10.90 -3.27 8.73
N THR A 224 12.18 -2.95 8.63
CA THR A 224 12.99 -3.30 7.47
C THR A 224 12.84 -4.80 7.19
N TYR A 225 12.51 -5.13 5.94
CA TYR A 225 12.30 -6.48 5.42
C TYR A 225 11.16 -7.27 6.07
N ALA A 226 10.22 -6.61 6.74
CA ALA A 226 9.12 -7.28 7.45
C ALA A 226 7.82 -7.29 6.64
N PRO A 227 7.07 -8.40 6.64
CA PRO A 227 5.75 -8.46 6.05
C PRO A 227 4.74 -7.61 6.83
N LEU A 228 3.71 -7.15 6.14
CA LEU A 228 2.60 -6.38 6.71
C LEU A 228 1.25 -7.02 6.37
N MET A 229 0.23 -6.64 7.13
CA MET A 229 -1.15 -6.98 6.85
C MET A 229 -2.08 -5.78 6.98
N PHE A 230 -3.18 -5.81 6.24
CA PHE A 230 -4.24 -4.82 6.28
C PHE A 230 -5.59 -5.50 6.47
N GLU A 231 -6.37 -5.00 7.42
CA GLU A 231 -7.82 -5.17 7.43
C GLU A 231 -8.42 -4.07 6.57
N VAL A 232 -9.27 -4.41 5.61
CA VAL A 232 -9.93 -3.46 4.70
C VAL A 232 -11.44 -3.66 4.69
N ASN A 233 -12.18 -2.56 4.61
CA ASN A 233 -13.61 -2.50 4.36
C ASN A 233 -13.88 -1.45 3.27
N LEU A 234 -14.06 -1.93 2.04
CA LEU A 234 -14.15 -1.13 0.82
C LEU A 234 -15.57 -0.59 0.63
N LEU A 235 -15.74 0.69 0.89
CA LEU A 235 -17.04 1.35 0.86
C LEU A 235 -17.39 1.80 -0.56
N ALA A 236 -16.49 2.48 -1.26
CA ALA A 236 -16.72 2.92 -2.63
C ALA A 236 -15.43 2.83 -3.46
N ALA A 237 -15.59 2.79 -4.78
CA ALA A 237 -14.53 2.93 -5.76
C ALA A 237 -14.95 3.98 -6.79
N ASN A 238 -13.99 4.69 -7.36
CA ASN A 238 -14.19 5.64 -8.44
C ASN A 238 -13.12 5.41 -9.51
N THR A 239 -13.55 5.20 -10.75
CA THR A 239 -12.64 5.08 -11.89
C THR A 239 -11.85 6.37 -12.02
N ALA A 240 -10.53 6.24 -12.15
CA ALA A 240 -9.63 7.37 -12.25
C ALA A 240 -9.45 7.82 -13.70
N ASP A 241 -9.37 9.14 -13.83
CA ASP A 241 -9.03 9.96 -15.00
C ASP A 241 -8.29 11.15 -14.35
N HIS A 242 -6.95 11.10 -14.38
CA HIS A 242 -6.11 11.85 -13.43
C HIS A 242 -5.86 13.30 -13.88
N ASP A 243 -5.77 13.54 -15.17
CA ASP A 243 -5.70 14.87 -15.81
C ASP A 243 -7.09 15.39 -16.20
N GLY A 244 -8.09 14.52 -16.32
CA GLY A 244 -9.47 14.90 -16.64
C GLY A 244 -9.71 15.09 -18.14
N ASP A 245 -8.94 14.41 -18.99
CA ASP A 245 -9.05 14.51 -20.45
C ASP A 245 -10.05 13.51 -21.07
N GLY A 246 -10.70 12.69 -20.25
CA GLY A 246 -11.74 11.75 -20.69
C GLY A 246 -11.23 10.37 -21.09
N VAL A 247 -9.93 10.11 -21.03
CA VAL A 247 -9.36 8.76 -21.06
C VAL A 247 -9.22 8.27 -19.62
N ASN A 248 -9.72 7.07 -19.34
CA ASN A 248 -9.53 6.51 -18.00
C ASN A 248 -8.07 6.09 -17.84
N THR A 249 -7.44 6.43 -16.72
CA THR A 249 -6.03 6.12 -16.41
C THR A 249 -5.62 4.67 -16.60
N ILE A 250 -6.55 3.71 -16.45
CA ILE A 250 -6.22 2.30 -16.68
C ILE A 250 -5.99 1.96 -18.17
N LEU A 251 -6.43 2.82 -19.08
CA LEU A 251 -6.30 2.65 -20.54
C LEU A 251 -5.02 3.29 -21.09
N GLU A 252 -4.32 4.05 -20.26
CA GLU A 252 -3.12 4.80 -20.63
C GLU A 252 -1.82 4.05 -20.29
N ASP A 253 -1.96 2.86 -19.70
CA ASP A 253 -0.92 1.84 -19.62
C ASP A 253 -0.85 1.12 -20.98
N LEU A 254 -0.09 1.69 -21.92
CA LEU A 254 -0.16 1.33 -23.33
C LEU A 254 0.46 -0.04 -23.60
N ASP A 255 1.50 -0.41 -22.84
CA ASP A 255 2.17 -1.71 -22.98
C ASP A 255 1.65 -2.79 -22.01
N GLY A 256 0.85 -2.40 -21.02
CA GLY A 256 0.20 -3.30 -20.06
C GLY A 256 1.14 -3.83 -18.99
N ASP A 257 2.27 -3.17 -18.74
CA ASP A 257 3.24 -3.54 -17.69
C ASP A 257 2.82 -3.06 -16.28
N GLY A 258 1.78 -2.20 -16.20
CA GLY A 258 1.24 -1.65 -14.96
C GLY A 258 2.00 -0.45 -14.40
N ASN A 259 2.97 0.10 -15.15
CA ASN A 259 3.82 1.22 -14.80
C ASN A 259 3.56 2.45 -15.68
N LEU A 260 2.39 3.06 -15.51
CA LEU A 260 1.97 4.34 -16.11
C LEU A 260 2.98 5.51 -16.07
N TYR A 261 4.05 5.44 -15.28
CA TYR A 261 5.10 6.47 -15.26
C TYR A 261 6.06 6.40 -16.45
N ASN A 262 6.03 5.34 -17.26
CA ASN A 262 6.90 5.16 -18.42
C ASN A 262 6.18 5.27 -19.77
N ASP A 263 4.85 5.38 -19.78
CA ASP A 263 4.03 5.64 -20.96
C ASP A 263 3.96 7.16 -21.21
N ASP A 264 4.75 7.64 -22.17
CA ASP A 264 4.92 9.05 -22.54
C ASP A 264 5.06 9.09 -24.07
N THR A 265 3.96 9.44 -24.77
CA THR A 265 3.83 9.25 -26.22
C THR A 265 4.62 10.28 -27.01
N ASP A 266 4.70 11.52 -26.55
CA ASP A 266 5.39 12.61 -27.23
C ASP A 266 6.83 12.88 -26.71
N GLU A 267 7.24 12.15 -25.66
CA GLU A 267 8.53 12.19 -24.99
C GLU A 267 8.85 13.56 -24.33
N ASP A 268 7.84 14.29 -23.86
CA ASP A 268 8.03 15.58 -23.16
C ASP A 268 8.41 15.45 -21.67
N GLY A 269 8.24 14.24 -21.10
CA GLY A 269 8.54 13.89 -19.72
C GLY A 269 7.34 13.91 -18.77
N LEU A 270 6.14 14.17 -19.26
CA LEU A 270 4.87 13.95 -18.57
C LEU A 270 4.26 12.64 -19.07
N PRO A 271 3.98 11.66 -18.20
CA PRO A 271 3.31 10.45 -18.65
C PRO A 271 1.88 10.74 -19.08
N ASN A 272 1.36 9.99 -20.06
CA ASN A 272 0.06 10.20 -20.70
C ASN A 272 -1.06 10.45 -19.68
N TYR A 273 -1.15 9.60 -18.63
CA TYR A 273 -2.20 9.74 -17.59
C TYR A 273 -2.13 11.00 -16.70
N LEU A 274 -1.18 11.89 -16.97
CA LEU A 274 -1.06 13.20 -16.36
C LEU A 274 -0.93 14.33 -17.40
N ASP A 275 -1.02 14.00 -18.68
CA ASP A 275 -0.93 14.90 -19.82
C ASP A 275 -2.32 15.03 -20.48
N THR A 276 -2.65 16.23 -20.94
CA THR A 276 -3.95 16.50 -21.59
C THR A 276 -3.86 16.58 -23.12
N ASP A 277 -2.65 16.43 -23.66
CA ASP A 277 -2.27 16.52 -25.08
C ASP A 277 -1.22 15.43 -25.34
N ASP A 278 -1.65 14.17 -25.20
CA ASP A 278 -0.80 12.97 -25.13
C ASP A 278 0.25 12.85 -26.26
N ASP A 279 -0.11 13.22 -27.49
CA ASP A 279 0.77 13.16 -28.65
C ASP A 279 1.49 14.48 -28.97
N GLY A 280 1.20 15.52 -28.20
CA GLY A 280 1.79 16.86 -28.24
C GLY A 280 1.56 17.59 -29.56
N ASP A 281 0.44 17.38 -30.24
CA ASP A 281 0.11 18.03 -31.50
C ASP A 281 -0.57 19.42 -31.30
N GLY A 282 -1.06 19.69 -30.08
CA GLY A 282 -1.71 20.94 -29.67
C GLY A 282 -3.24 20.91 -29.68
N ILE A 283 -3.85 19.77 -29.98
CA ILE A 283 -5.26 19.44 -29.76
C ILE A 283 -5.34 18.65 -28.43
N LEU A 284 -6.44 18.81 -27.69
CA LEU A 284 -6.57 18.11 -26.41
C LEU A 284 -7.01 16.68 -26.64
N THR A 285 -6.51 15.73 -25.84
CA THR A 285 -6.92 14.32 -25.85
C THR A 285 -8.45 14.17 -25.81
N GLU A 286 -9.14 15.02 -25.03
CA GLU A 286 -10.61 15.02 -24.92
C GLU A 286 -11.34 15.25 -26.26
N ASP A 287 -10.70 15.94 -27.20
CA ASP A 287 -11.21 16.25 -28.53
C ASP A 287 -10.86 15.15 -29.58
N GLU A 288 -10.09 14.12 -29.20
CA GLU A 288 -9.44 13.13 -30.09
C GLU A 288 -9.63 11.67 -29.66
N LEU A 289 -10.74 11.35 -28.99
CA LEU A 289 -11.08 9.99 -28.52
C LEU A 289 -11.43 8.98 -29.65
N GLY A 290 -11.06 9.29 -30.89
CA GLY A 290 -11.39 8.54 -32.11
C GLY A 290 -10.26 7.66 -32.64
N ASP A 291 -10.49 7.11 -33.84
CA ASP A 291 -9.47 6.52 -34.72
C ASP A 291 -9.90 6.88 -36.16
N SER A 292 -9.55 8.10 -36.55
CA SER A 292 -9.98 8.75 -37.79
C SER A 292 -9.40 8.08 -39.03
N ASN A 293 -8.21 7.49 -38.91
CA ASN A 293 -7.50 6.85 -40.02
C ASN A 293 -7.75 5.31 -40.10
N ASN A 294 -8.34 4.72 -39.04
CA ASN A 294 -8.63 3.30 -38.84
C ASN A 294 -7.39 2.39 -38.90
N ASP A 295 -6.26 2.85 -38.36
CA ASP A 295 -5.03 2.07 -38.28
C ASP A 295 -4.86 1.33 -36.93
N GLY A 296 -5.76 1.59 -35.98
CA GLY A 296 -5.78 0.97 -34.66
C GLY A 296 -4.99 1.71 -33.59
N VAL A 297 -4.40 2.85 -33.92
CA VAL A 297 -3.88 3.82 -32.95
C VAL A 297 -4.97 4.87 -32.71
N PRO A 298 -5.37 5.13 -31.45
CA PRO A 298 -6.27 6.25 -31.15
C PRO A 298 -5.72 7.59 -31.62
N ASP A 299 -6.60 8.51 -32.04
CA ASP A 299 -6.18 9.82 -32.59
C ASP A 299 -5.35 10.61 -31.56
N TYR A 300 -5.71 10.57 -30.28
CA TYR A 300 -4.95 11.20 -29.19
C TYR A 300 -3.53 10.64 -28.97
N LEU A 301 -3.15 9.56 -29.67
CA LEU A 301 -1.79 8.99 -29.67
C LEU A 301 -1.10 9.11 -31.04
N ASP A 302 -1.69 9.82 -32.02
CA ASP A 302 -1.17 9.99 -33.39
C ASP A 302 -1.09 11.46 -33.82
N LYS A 303 0.08 12.05 -33.54
CA LYS A 303 0.48 13.45 -33.85
C LYS A 303 0.23 13.93 -35.28
N ASN A 304 -0.08 13.05 -36.23
CA ASN A 304 -0.23 13.38 -37.65
C ASN A 304 -1.68 13.39 -38.15
N ILE A 305 -2.66 13.21 -37.26
CA ILE A 305 -4.09 13.22 -37.57
C ILE A 305 -4.73 14.59 -37.36
#